data_AF-A0A925W195-F1
#
_entry.id   AF-A0A925W195-F1
#
_cell.length_a   1.000
_cell.length_b   1.000
_cell.length_c   1.000
_cell.angle_alpha   90.00
_cell.angle_beta   90.00
_cell.angle_gamma   90.00
#
_symmetry.space_group_name_H-M   'P 1'
#
loop_
_entity.id
_entity.type
_entity.pdbx_description
1 polymer ?
#
loop_
_entity_poly.entity_id
_entity_poly.type
_entity_poly.pdbx_seq_one_letter_code
_entity_poly.pdbx_strand_id
1 'polypeptide(L)' 'AHDREEGPAIWSTPISGYRQVDGIRIGTLGDANWIDAAGEWTYGRFQIVSIAYNVTH' A
#
# COMPACT_ATOMS: atom_id res chain seq x y z
N ALA A 1 4.12 -3.12 9.00
CA ALA A 1 3.45 -1.83 9.17
C ALA A 1 2.39 -1.94 10.27
N HIS A 2 2.86 -1.96 11.53
CA HIS A 2 2.22 -1.40 12.73
C HIS A 2 3.20 -1.73 13.86
N ASP A 3 3.91 -0.72 14.36
CA ASP A 3 4.61 -0.80 15.65
C ASP A 3 4.33 0.51 16.37
N ARG A 4 3.24 0.51 17.13
CA ARG A 4 3.19 1.16 18.42
C ARG A 4 2.30 0.31 19.32
N GLU A 5 2.95 -0.16 20.38
CA GLU A 5 2.44 -0.77 21.60
C GLU A 5 0.97 -0.41 21.90
N GLU A 6 0.14 -1.46 21.93
CA GLU A 6 -1.15 -1.57 22.65
C GLU A 6 -2.39 -0.80 22.12
N GLY A 7 -2.65 -0.85 20.81
CA GLY A 7 -3.97 -0.49 20.26
C GLY A 7 -4.26 -1.10 18.89
N PRO A 8 -5.53 -1.20 18.47
CA PRO A 8 -5.86 -1.60 17.10
C PRO A 8 -5.28 -0.58 16.11
N ALA A 9 -4.94 -1.06 14.91
CA ALA A 9 -4.38 -0.24 13.86
C ALA A 9 -5.34 0.91 13.47
N ILE A 10 -4.85 2.16 13.46
CA ILE A 10 -5.66 3.34 13.08
C ILE A 10 -5.58 3.67 11.58
N TRP A 11 -4.79 2.90 10.84
CA TRP A 11 -4.65 3.02 9.40
C TRP A 11 -4.27 1.66 8.81
N SER A 12 -4.64 1.46 7.54
CA SER A 12 -4.25 0.29 6.77
C SER A 12 -3.84 0.70 5.35
N THR A 13 -2.96 -0.10 4.76
CA THR A 13 -2.56 0.05 3.35
C THR A 13 -2.66 -1.29 2.63
N PRO A 14 -3.88 -1.77 2.31
CA PRO A 14 -4.04 -3.04 1.63
C PRO A 14 -3.42 -2.96 0.23
N ILE A 15 -2.55 -3.92 -0.07
CA ILE A 15 -1.85 -4.01 -1.35
C ILE A 15 -2.50 -5.10 -2.21
N SER A 16 -2.81 -4.76 -3.45
CA SER A 16 -3.44 -5.67 -4.41
C SER A 16 -2.90 -5.48 -5.83
N GLY A 17 -3.56 -6.10 -6.82
CA GLY A 17 -3.17 -5.97 -8.23
C GLY A 17 -1.77 -6.51 -8.52
N TYR A 18 -1.42 -7.67 -7.96
CA TYR A 18 -0.07 -8.21 -8.14
C TYR A 18 0.18 -8.63 -9.59
N ARG A 19 1.26 -8.12 -10.20
CA ARG A 19 1.71 -8.51 -11.54
C ARG A 19 3.23 -8.70 -11.59
N GLN A 20 3.72 -9.38 -12.62
CA GLN A 20 5.15 -9.43 -12.89
C GLN A 20 5.61 -8.12 -13.55
N VAL A 21 6.70 -7.56 -13.05
CA VAL A 21 7.46 -6.47 -13.67
C VAL A 21 8.93 -6.85 -13.55
N ASP A 22 9.63 -6.95 -14.68
CA ASP A 22 11.06 -7.32 -14.76
C ASP A 22 11.41 -8.60 -13.96
N GLY A 23 10.53 -9.61 -14.03
CA GLY A 23 10.71 -10.90 -13.34
C GLY A 23 10.38 -10.88 -11.84
N ILE A 24 9.99 -9.73 -11.27
CA ILE A 24 9.60 -9.58 -9.87
C ILE A 24 8.08 -9.44 -9.78
N ARG A 25 7.45 -10.22 -8.88
CA ARG A 25 6.02 -10.08 -8.60
C ARG A 25 5.80 -8.95 -7.59
N ILE A 26 5.16 -7.87 -8.04
CA ILE A 26 4.90 -6.68 -7.23
C ILE A 26 3.40 -6.39 -7.15
N GLY A 27 2.94 -5.90 -5.99
CA GLY A 27 1.60 -5.32 -5.85
C GLY A 27 1.56 -3.95 -6.50
N THR A 28 0.61 -3.71 -7.41
CA THR A 28 0.58 -2.45 -8.19
C THR A 28 -0.54 -1.51 -7.80
N LEU A 29 -1.40 -1.94 -6.88
CA LEU A 29 -2.47 -1.14 -6.33
C LEU A 29 -2.32 -1.09 -4.81
N GLY A 30 -2.56 0.09 -4.24
CA GLY A 30 -2.58 0.28 -2.79
C GLY A 30 -3.61 1.32 -2.41
N ASP A 31 -4.37 1.04 -1.37
CA ASP A 31 -5.24 2.04 -0.75
C ASP A 31 -4.55 2.64 0.48
N ALA A 32 -4.94 3.86 0.84
CA ALA A 32 -4.63 4.46 2.12
C ALA A 32 -5.93 4.64 2.87
N ASN A 33 -6.09 3.84 3.92
CA ASN A 33 -7.30 3.77 4.72
C ASN A 33 -7.05 4.34 6.10
N TRP A 34 -8.01 5.14 6.58
CA TRP A 34 -8.11 5.53 7.97
C TRP A 34 -9.14 4.64 8.66
N ILE A 35 -8.85 4.22 9.90
CA ILE A 35 -9.71 3.38 10.71
C ILE A 35 -10.05 4.16 11.98
N ASP A 36 -11.32 4.47 12.17
CA ASP A 36 -11.84 5.14 13.36
C ASP A 36 -13.05 4.40 13.94
N ALA A 37 -13.67 4.99 14.97
CA ALA A 37 -14.81 4.39 15.65
C ALA A 37 -16.07 4.25 14.76
N ALA A 38 -16.16 4.99 13.65
CA ALA A 38 -17.24 4.88 12.68
C ALA A 38 -16.96 3.82 11.60
N GLY A 39 -15.71 3.36 11.46
CA GLY A 39 -15.31 2.28 10.57
C GLY A 39 -14.04 2.61 9.79
N GLU A 40 -13.85 1.91 8.67
CA GLU A 40 -12.72 2.10 7.76
C GLU A 40 -13.17 2.89 6.54
N TRP A 41 -12.38 3.90 6.14
CA TRP A 41 -12.61 4.65 4.92
C TRP A 41 -11.31 4.97 4.18
N THR A 42 -11.39 4.93 2.84
CA THR A 42 -10.25 5.15 1.95
C THR A 42 -10.13 6.62 1.59
N TYR A 43 -9.01 7.25 1.94
CA TYR A 43 -8.71 8.64 1.59
C TYR A 43 -7.77 8.78 0.40
N GLY A 44 -7.11 7.69 0.01
CA GLY A 44 -6.19 7.68 -1.14
C GLY A 44 -6.17 6.32 -1.83
N ARG A 45 -6.00 6.35 -3.16
CA ARG A 45 -5.77 5.15 -3.98
C ARG A 45 -4.58 5.39 -4.88
N PHE A 46 -3.68 4.42 -4.94
CA PHE A 46 -2.42 4.51 -5.65
C PHE A 46 -2.32 3.40 -6.70
N GLN A 47 -1.77 3.75 -7.86
CA GLN A 47 -1.42 2.82 -8.91
C GLN A 47 0.05 3.01 -9.29
N ILE A 48 0.81 1.91 -9.27
CA ILE A 48 2.18 1.90 -9.79
C ILE A 48 2.13 1.83 -11.31
N VAL A 49 2.45 2.95 -11.95
CA VAL A 49 2.46 3.07 -13.42
C VAL A 49 3.82 2.71 -14.03
N SER A 50 4.91 3.00 -13.33
CA SER A 50 6.28 2.70 -13.73
C SER A 50 7.14 2.47 -12.49
N ILE A 51 8.06 1.52 -12.57
CA ILE A 51 9.07 1.23 -11.58
C ILE A 51 10.36 0.90 -12.32
N ALA A 52 11.48 1.42 -11.83
CA ALA A 52 12.80 1.11 -12.35
C ALA A 52 13.75 0.96 -11.16
N TYR A 53 14.64 -0.03 -11.25
CA TYR A 53 15.61 -0.34 -10.21
C TYR A 53 16.99 0.13 -10.64
N ASN A 54 17.80 0.57 -9.68
CA ASN A 54 19.21 0.93 -9.91
C ASN A 54 19.43 1.88 -11.10
N VAL A 55 18.52 2.84 -11.30
CA VAL A 55 18.61 3.80 -12.40
C VAL A 55 19.91 4.61 -12.31
N THR A 56 20.73 4.52 -13.35
CA THR A 56 21.87 5.42 -13.58
C THR A 56 21.43 6.55 -14.52
N HIS A 57 21.90 7.76 -14.26
CA HIS A 57 21.63 8.93 -15.09
C HIS A 57 22.22 8.81 -16.50
#